data_AF-K3Y9R8-F1
#
_entry.id   AF-K3Y9R8-F1
#
_cell.length_a   1.000
_cell.length_b   1.000
_cell.length_c   1.000
_cell.angle_alpha   90.00
_cell.angle_beta   90.00
_cell.angle_gamma   90.00
#
_symmetry.space_group_name_H-M   'P 1'
#
loop_
_entity.id
_entity.type
_entity.pdbx_description
1 polymer ?
#
loop_
_entity_poly.entity_id
_entity_poly.type
_entity_poly.pdbx_seq_one_letter_code
_entity_poly.pdbx_strand_id
1 'polypeptide(L)'
;MPSPRVMGDMILLPNGEVAIINGATDGIGGWESANTSNPTPVIYRPDLPVGKRFEVQAPAGTPRPRMYHASAVLDRNGRVIVGGSNPHQFYEFNKKFPTELSLEAFSPYYLDAANDGLRPNIFDPSPKDGPVHVAYGGQLKLKVFARVGVPGSVTMVAPSFTTHSFAQNQRQLFLQVQVKPVQAFQMNGGAATLFPGVYEATVVMPATPVLAPPGYYMLFVVNGRIPSQGIWVHIH
;
A
#
# COMPACT_ATOMS: atom_id res chain seq x y z
N MET A 1 15.92 -12.14 4.99
CA MET A 1 15.37 -12.36 3.63
C MET A 1 15.30 -13.86 3.37
N PRO A 2 14.21 -14.38 2.80
CA PRO A 2 14.03 -15.82 2.54
C PRO A 2 14.72 -16.30 1.26
N SER A 3 15.08 -15.37 0.35
CA SER A 3 15.88 -15.65 -0.85
C SER A 3 16.80 -14.47 -1.18
N PRO A 4 17.90 -14.69 -1.91
CA PRO A 4 18.69 -13.60 -2.50
C PRO A 4 17.81 -12.76 -3.44
N ARG A 5 18.05 -11.45 -3.47
CA ARG A 5 17.33 -10.54 -4.38
C ARG A 5 18.22 -9.39 -4.81
N VAL A 6 18.35 -9.22 -6.12
CA VAL A 6 18.88 -8.01 -6.77
C VAL A 6 17.79 -7.41 -7.66
N MET A 7 17.83 -6.09 -7.88
CA MET A 7 16.81 -5.35 -8.64
C MET A 7 15.38 -5.50 -8.09
N GLY A 8 15.24 -5.74 -6.77
CA GLY A 8 13.94 -5.81 -6.12
C GLY A 8 13.41 -4.42 -5.79
N ASP A 9 12.10 -4.22 -5.95
CA ASP A 9 11.40 -3.05 -5.44
C ASP A 9 10.98 -3.29 -3.99
N MET A 10 11.14 -2.26 -3.16
CA MET A 10 10.66 -2.24 -1.77
C MET A 10 9.63 -1.12 -1.62
N ILE A 11 8.38 -1.48 -1.34
CA ILE A 11 7.24 -0.56 -1.32
C ILE A 11 6.61 -0.54 0.08
N LEU A 12 6.53 0.64 0.69
CA LEU A 12 5.82 0.85 1.96
C LEU A 12 4.32 0.57 1.77
N LEU A 13 3.75 -0.25 2.65
CA LEU A 13 2.34 -0.63 2.64
C LEU A 13 1.54 0.15 3.68
N PRO A 14 0.22 0.32 3.51
CA PRO A 14 -0.62 1.12 4.41
C PRO A 14 -0.57 0.73 5.89
N ASN A 15 -0.18 -0.49 6.22
CA ASN A 15 -0.17 -1.02 7.58
C ASN A 15 1.21 -0.98 8.26
N GLY A 16 2.23 -0.36 7.64
CA GLY A 16 3.57 -0.27 8.22
C GLY A 16 4.56 -1.33 7.75
N GLU A 17 4.08 -2.27 6.94
CA GLU A 17 4.90 -3.34 6.39
C GLU A 17 5.53 -2.92 5.06
N VAL A 18 6.50 -3.69 4.58
CA VAL A 18 7.17 -3.43 3.31
C VAL A 18 6.94 -4.62 2.38
N ALA A 19 6.37 -4.39 1.20
CA ALA A 19 6.39 -5.38 0.13
C ALA A 19 7.76 -5.35 -0.55
N ILE A 20 8.39 -6.52 -0.65
CA ILE A 20 9.62 -6.74 -1.41
C ILE A 20 9.26 -7.63 -2.60
N ILE A 21 9.32 -7.07 -3.80
CA ILE A 21 8.84 -7.69 -5.05
C ILE A 21 9.84 -7.46 -6.19
N ASN A 22 9.65 -8.11 -7.34
CA ASN A 22 10.50 -8.01 -8.52
C ASN A 22 11.96 -8.46 -8.31
N GLY A 23 12.73 -8.53 -9.38
CA GLY A 23 14.15 -8.79 -9.35
C GLY A 23 14.54 -10.24 -9.61
N ALA A 24 15.82 -10.52 -9.34
CA ALA A 24 16.50 -11.77 -9.64
C ALA A 24 17.17 -12.35 -8.39
N THR A 25 17.40 -13.66 -8.36
CA THR A 25 18.13 -14.33 -7.27
C THR A 25 19.64 -14.39 -7.51
N ASP A 26 20.10 -13.96 -8.68
CA ASP A 26 21.50 -13.95 -9.09
C ASP A 26 21.86 -12.66 -9.84
N GLY A 27 23.16 -12.46 -10.07
CA GLY A 27 23.66 -11.40 -10.93
C GLY A 27 23.62 -10.00 -10.32
N ILE A 28 23.54 -8.99 -11.20
CA ILE A 28 23.55 -7.56 -10.85
C ILE A 28 22.48 -6.79 -11.63
N GLY A 29 22.26 -5.52 -11.25
CA GLY A 29 21.44 -4.58 -12.00
C GLY A 29 22.06 -4.24 -13.35
N GLY A 30 21.31 -4.42 -14.44
CA GLY A 30 21.75 -4.11 -15.79
C GLY A 30 21.16 -5.02 -16.84
N TRP A 31 21.53 -4.77 -18.09
CA TRP A 31 21.16 -5.63 -19.22
C TRP A 31 21.94 -6.94 -19.20
N GLU A 32 21.28 -8.04 -19.53
CA GLU A 32 21.88 -9.38 -19.63
C GLU A 32 22.68 -9.83 -18.38
N SER A 33 22.40 -9.21 -17.24
CA SER A 33 23.26 -9.29 -16.05
C SER A 33 22.69 -10.19 -14.94
N ALA A 34 21.57 -10.86 -15.19
CA ALA A 34 20.94 -11.81 -14.29
C ALA A 34 20.22 -12.90 -15.10
N ASN A 35 20.20 -14.13 -14.58
CA ASN A 35 19.68 -15.29 -15.32
C ASN A 35 18.56 -16.04 -14.58
N THR A 36 18.27 -15.67 -13.32
CA THR A 36 17.27 -16.35 -12.50
C THR A 36 16.29 -15.35 -11.91
N SER A 37 15.05 -15.33 -12.39
CA SER A 37 14.02 -14.44 -11.85
C SER A 37 13.62 -14.84 -10.42
N ASN A 38 13.27 -13.86 -9.60
CA ASN A 38 12.72 -14.10 -8.26
C ASN A 38 11.20 -13.90 -8.30
N PRO A 39 10.40 -14.97 -8.40
CA PRO A 39 8.96 -14.87 -8.60
C PRO A 39 8.17 -14.58 -7.32
N THR A 40 8.83 -14.57 -6.16
CA THR A 40 8.17 -14.67 -4.86
C THR A 40 8.12 -13.32 -4.16
N PRO A 41 6.95 -12.68 -3.98
CA PRO A 41 6.84 -11.49 -3.14
C PRO A 41 7.06 -11.84 -1.67
N VAL A 42 7.61 -10.90 -0.91
CA VAL A 42 7.86 -11.06 0.53
C VAL A 42 7.32 -9.85 1.26
N ILE A 43 6.60 -10.07 2.35
CA ILE A 43 6.23 -9.01 3.30
C ILE A 43 7.29 -8.96 4.39
N TYR A 44 7.87 -7.79 4.57
CA TYR A 44 8.75 -7.48 5.69
C TYR A 44 7.98 -6.71 6.77
N ARG A 45 7.98 -7.24 7.99
CA ARG A 45 7.32 -6.68 9.17
C ARG A 45 8.37 -6.12 10.14
N PRO A 46 8.62 -4.80 10.14
CA PRO A 46 9.71 -4.21 10.92
C PRO A 46 9.51 -4.35 12.44
N ASP A 47 8.26 -4.44 12.89
CA ASP A 47 7.86 -4.50 14.29
C ASP A 47 8.01 -5.90 14.91
N LEU A 48 8.17 -6.94 14.11
CA LEU A 48 8.36 -8.31 14.61
C LEU A 48 9.80 -8.56 15.09
N PRO A 49 10.01 -9.54 16.00
CA PRO A 49 11.35 -9.96 16.40
C PRO A 49 12.22 -10.39 15.22
N VAL A 50 13.53 -10.21 15.35
CA VAL A 50 14.53 -10.71 14.38
C VAL A 50 14.31 -12.21 14.15
N GLY A 51 14.40 -12.64 12.90
CA GLY A 51 14.10 -14.02 12.48
C GLY A 51 12.62 -14.28 12.13
N LYS A 52 11.69 -13.41 12.53
CA LYS A 52 10.25 -13.53 12.19
C LYS A 52 9.72 -12.42 11.28
N ARG A 53 10.61 -11.56 10.78
CA ARG A 53 10.22 -10.35 10.02
C ARG A 53 9.84 -10.60 8.57
N PHE A 54 10.18 -11.74 7.98
CA PHE A 54 9.92 -12.01 6.57
C PHE A 54 8.85 -13.08 6.42
N GLU A 55 7.79 -12.75 5.68
CA GLU A 55 6.76 -13.71 5.28
C GLU A 55 6.71 -13.80 3.76
N VAL A 56 6.90 -15.01 3.25
CA VAL A 56 6.71 -15.30 1.83
C VAL A 56 5.22 -15.23 1.50
N GLN A 57 4.87 -14.54 0.42
CA GLN A 57 3.50 -14.48 -0.09
C GLN A 57 3.35 -15.41 -1.29
N ALA A 58 2.16 -15.96 -1.46
CA ALA A 58 1.81 -16.74 -2.65
C ALA A 58 1.28 -15.78 -3.73
N PRO A 59 2.00 -15.58 -4.86
CA PRO A 59 1.44 -14.83 -5.97
C PRO A 59 0.25 -15.60 -6.57
N ALA A 60 -0.80 -14.89 -6.95
CA ALA A 60 -1.90 -15.49 -7.70
C ALA A 60 -1.47 -15.75 -9.15
N GLY A 61 -1.72 -16.95 -9.67
CA GLY A 61 -1.40 -17.32 -11.04
C GLY A 61 0.10 -17.59 -11.30
N THR A 62 0.48 -17.60 -12.58
CA THR A 62 1.87 -17.83 -12.99
C THR A 62 2.64 -16.51 -12.96
N PRO A 63 3.68 -16.36 -12.13
CA PRO A 63 4.41 -15.10 -12.02
C PRO A 63 5.14 -14.75 -13.31
N ARG A 64 4.94 -13.53 -13.81
CA ARG A 64 5.77 -12.96 -14.87
C ARG A 64 7.14 -12.53 -14.32
N PRO A 65 8.26 -12.84 -14.99
CA PRO A 65 9.57 -12.32 -14.61
C PRO A 65 9.60 -10.78 -14.69
N ARG A 66 9.83 -10.14 -13.55
CA ARG A 66 9.99 -8.69 -13.43
C ARG A 66 11.45 -8.38 -13.12
N MET A 67 12.28 -8.23 -14.16
CA MET A 67 13.74 -8.13 -14.05
C MET A 67 14.19 -6.65 -14.03
N TYR A 68 15.38 -6.35 -14.57
CA TYR A 68 15.84 -4.97 -14.77
C TYR A 68 14.80 -4.15 -15.54
N HIS A 69 14.65 -2.87 -15.19
CA HIS A 69 13.61 -1.97 -15.68
C HIS A 69 12.16 -2.37 -15.34
N ALA A 70 11.93 -3.33 -14.44
CA ALA A 70 10.63 -3.42 -13.77
C ALA A 70 10.47 -2.26 -12.76
N SER A 71 9.23 -1.96 -12.39
CA SER A 71 8.93 -0.97 -11.36
C SER A 71 7.66 -1.34 -10.62
N ALA A 72 7.55 -0.86 -9.37
CA ALA A 72 6.37 -1.07 -8.54
C ALA A 72 5.96 0.21 -7.79
N VAL A 73 4.67 0.41 -7.60
CA VAL A 73 4.09 1.53 -6.83
C VAL A 73 2.86 1.09 -6.05
N LEU A 74 2.63 1.69 -4.88
CA LEU A 74 1.40 1.47 -4.10
C LEU A 74 0.22 2.24 -4.73
N ASP A 75 -0.95 1.61 -4.81
CA ASP A 75 -2.21 2.29 -5.16
C ASP A 75 -3.09 2.56 -3.93
N ARG A 76 -4.12 3.39 -4.11
CA ARG A 76 -5.07 3.73 -3.04
C ARG A 76 -5.89 2.55 -2.55
N ASN A 77 -5.95 1.45 -3.30
CA ASN A 77 -6.68 0.25 -2.88
C ASN A 77 -5.81 -0.62 -1.95
N GLY A 78 -4.55 -0.23 -1.71
CA GLY A 78 -3.59 -1.00 -0.93
C GLY A 78 -2.92 -2.11 -1.75
N ARG A 79 -3.05 -2.10 -3.08
CA ARG A 79 -2.35 -3.04 -3.97
C ARG A 79 -1.01 -2.44 -4.39
N VAL A 80 -0.07 -3.30 -4.75
CA VAL A 80 1.18 -2.90 -5.38
C VAL A 80 1.04 -3.12 -6.89
N ILE A 81 0.96 -2.03 -7.65
CA ILE A 81 0.96 -2.09 -9.11
C ILE A 81 2.38 -2.36 -9.57
N VAL A 82 2.55 -3.38 -10.38
CA VAL A 82 3.82 -3.86 -10.92
C VAL A 82 3.77 -3.75 -12.42
N GLY A 83 4.81 -3.19 -13.02
CA GLY A 83 4.87 -2.96 -14.45
C GLY A 83 6.27 -3.08 -15.01
N GLY A 84 6.33 -3.21 -16.33
CA GLY A 84 7.59 -3.25 -17.04
C GLY A 84 8.40 -4.52 -16.79
N SER A 85 9.50 -4.59 -17.53
CA SER A 85 10.68 -5.44 -17.39
C SER A 85 11.35 -5.32 -18.74
N ASN A 86 12.57 -4.81 -18.81
CA ASN A 86 13.36 -4.86 -20.04
C ASN A 86 14.83 -5.06 -19.68
N PRO A 87 15.28 -6.31 -19.51
CA PRO A 87 16.67 -6.63 -19.23
C PRO A 87 17.55 -6.56 -20.50
N HIS A 88 17.10 -5.86 -21.54
CA HIS A 88 17.78 -5.74 -22.84
C HIS A 88 18.01 -4.28 -23.22
N GLN A 89 19.00 -4.05 -24.09
CA GLN A 89 19.29 -2.72 -24.65
C GLN A 89 18.13 -2.17 -25.50
N PHE A 90 17.44 -3.06 -26.23
CA PHE A 90 16.30 -2.74 -27.09
C PHE A 90 15.05 -3.48 -26.64
N TYR A 91 13.93 -3.32 -27.33
CA TYR A 91 12.75 -4.15 -27.10
C TYR A 91 12.92 -5.51 -27.76
N GLU A 92 12.90 -6.56 -26.95
CA GLU A 92 13.20 -7.92 -27.34
C GLU A 92 12.14 -8.86 -26.78
N PHE A 93 11.27 -9.37 -27.64
CA PHE A 93 10.15 -10.23 -27.23
C PHE A 93 10.44 -11.74 -27.37
N ASN A 94 11.56 -12.10 -28.01
CA ASN A 94 11.99 -13.49 -28.26
C ASN A 94 13.25 -13.86 -27.47
N LYS A 95 13.27 -13.49 -26.18
CA LYS A 95 14.35 -13.81 -25.23
C LYS A 95 13.79 -14.55 -24.03
N LYS A 96 14.67 -15.14 -23.22
CA LYS A 96 14.30 -15.85 -21.97
C LYS A 96 13.46 -14.97 -21.03
N PHE A 97 13.83 -13.70 -20.91
CA PHE A 97 13.08 -12.69 -20.16
C PHE A 97 12.65 -11.57 -21.12
N PRO A 98 11.55 -11.76 -21.85
CA PRO A 98 11.15 -10.81 -22.89
C PRO A 98 10.81 -9.44 -22.29
N THR A 99 10.86 -8.40 -23.12
CA THR A 99 10.31 -7.09 -22.79
C THR A 99 8.84 -7.24 -22.37
N GLU A 100 8.53 -6.84 -21.15
CA GLU A 100 7.19 -6.94 -20.57
C GLU A 100 6.53 -5.55 -20.53
N LEU A 101 5.38 -5.42 -21.21
CA LEU A 101 4.66 -4.16 -21.35
C LEU A 101 3.37 -4.11 -20.52
N SER A 102 3.00 -5.21 -19.85
CA SER A 102 1.80 -5.30 -19.03
C SER A 102 2.00 -4.72 -17.63
N LEU A 103 0.86 -4.36 -17.04
CA LEU A 103 0.71 -4.07 -15.62
C LEU A 103 -0.04 -5.20 -14.92
N GLU A 104 0.39 -5.51 -13.71
CA GLU A 104 -0.29 -6.42 -12.78
C GLU A 104 -0.45 -5.74 -11.43
N ALA A 105 -1.38 -6.22 -10.62
CA ALA A 105 -1.53 -5.77 -9.25
C ALA A 105 -1.22 -6.94 -8.31
N PHE A 106 -0.18 -6.81 -7.51
CA PHE A 106 0.04 -7.68 -6.36
C PHE A 106 -0.86 -7.23 -5.21
N SER A 107 -1.69 -8.15 -4.72
CA SER A 107 -2.54 -7.95 -3.55
C SER A 107 -1.89 -8.61 -2.33
N PRO A 108 -1.37 -7.87 -1.34
CA PRO A 108 -0.85 -8.45 -0.11
C PRO A 108 -1.93 -9.17 0.71
N TYR A 109 -1.56 -10.07 1.62
CA TYR A 109 -2.48 -10.87 2.44
C TYR A 109 -3.64 -10.08 3.08
N TYR A 110 -3.44 -8.80 3.43
CA TYR A 110 -4.50 -7.98 4.03
C TYR A 110 -5.66 -7.67 3.07
N LEU A 111 -5.52 -8.00 1.78
CA LEU A 111 -6.57 -7.93 0.75
C LEU A 111 -7.21 -9.29 0.48
N ASP A 112 -6.80 -10.36 1.16
CA ASP A 112 -7.45 -11.67 1.01
C ASP A 112 -8.93 -11.56 1.40
N ALA A 113 -9.81 -12.24 0.67
CA ALA A 113 -11.26 -12.20 0.90
C ALA A 113 -11.67 -12.61 2.33
N ALA A 114 -10.86 -13.44 3.00
CA ALA A 114 -11.04 -13.80 4.40
C ALA A 114 -10.98 -12.58 5.34
N ASN A 115 -10.31 -11.50 4.93
CA ASN A 115 -10.14 -10.27 5.68
C ASN A 115 -11.21 -9.20 5.35
N ASP A 116 -12.12 -9.43 4.40
CA ASP A 116 -13.09 -8.41 3.96
C ASP A 116 -13.94 -7.85 5.10
N GLY A 117 -14.32 -8.68 6.08
CA GLY A 117 -15.06 -8.25 7.27
C GLY A 117 -14.26 -7.34 8.23
N LEU A 118 -12.93 -7.39 8.16
CA LEU A 118 -12.01 -6.58 8.98
C LEU A 118 -11.63 -5.26 8.29
N ARG A 119 -11.81 -5.13 6.98
CA ARG A 119 -11.45 -3.94 6.20
C ARG A 119 -12.32 -2.76 6.62
N PRO A 120 -11.74 -1.66 7.16
CA PRO A 120 -12.49 -0.45 7.41
C PRO A 120 -12.89 0.22 6.09
N ASN A 121 -14.02 0.90 6.09
CA ASN A 121 -14.50 1.70 4.97
C ASN A 121 -14.57 3.17 5.39
N ILE A 122 -13.72 4.02 4.82
CA ILE A 122 -13.84 5.46 4.97
C ILE A 122 -14.96 5.91 4.03
N PHE A 123 -16.00 6.56 4.54
CA PHE A 123 -17.14 6.98 3.71
C PHE A 123 -17.38 8.48 3.70
N ASP A 124 -16.73 9.23 4.60
CA ASP A 124 -16.77 10.70 4.64
C ASP A 124 -15.46 11.22 5.25
N PRO A 125 -14.62 11.94 4.49
CA PRO A 125 -14.69 12.15 3.04
C PRO A 125 -14.58 10.82 2.27
N SER A 126 -15.20 10.72 1.09
CA SER A 126 -15.26 9.45 0.34
C SER A 126 -13.98 9.21 -0.49
N PRO A 127 -13.50 7.96 -0.61
CA PRO A 127 -12.42 7.58 -1.54
C PRO A 127 -12.68 7.88 -3.02
N LYS A 128 -13.95 8.17 -3.37
CA LYS A 128 -14.37 8.58 -4.71
C LYS A 128 -14.28 10.10 -4.93
N ASP A 129 -14.13 10.88 -3.86
CA ASP A 129 -14.03 12.33 -3.93
C ASP A 129 -12.63 12.76 -4.40
N GLY A 130 -12.49 14.06 -4.66
CA GLY A 130 -11.19 14.69 -4.90
C GLY A 130 -10.31 14.71 -3.66
N PRO A 131 -9.03 15.13 -3.80
CA PRO A 131 -8.11 15.24 -2.68
C PRO A 131 -8.64 16.19 -1.60
N VAL A 132 -8.52 15.77 -0.34
CA VAL A 132 -8.86 16.58 0.82
C VAL A 132 -7.69 17.49 1.15
N HIS A 133 -7.95 18.80 1.16
CA HIS A 133 -6.92 19.80 1.47
C HIS A 133 -6.79 19.96 2.98
N VAL A 134 -5.57 19.84 3.49
CA VAL A 134 -5.27 19.96 4.92
C VAL A 134 -4.06 20.87 5.14
N ALA A 135 -4.03 21.52 6.30
CA ALA A 135 -2.91 22.35 6.76
C ALA A 135 -2.04 21.59 7.77
N TYR A 136 -0.76 21.97 7.85
CA TYR A 136 0.14 21.50 8.91
C TYR A 136 -0.41 21.76 10.31
N GLY A 137 -0.33 20.76 11.19
CA GLY A 137 -0.86 20.81 12.55
C GLY A 137 -2.40 20.87 12.65
N GLY A 138 -3.11 20.90 11.52
CA GLY A 138 -4.56 20.88 11.47
C GLY A 138 -5.15 19.52 11.86
N GLN A 139 -6.48 19.45 11.90
CA GLN A 139 -7.21 18.20 12.15
C GLN A 139 -8.06 17.82 10.94
N LEU A 140 -8.08 16.53 10.63
CA LEU A 140 -9.00 15.92 9.66
C LEU A 140 -9.93 14.96 10.40
N LYS A 141 -11.23 15.10 10.22
CA LYS A 141 -12.23 14.16 10.72
C LYS A 141 -12.62 13.19 9.62
N LEU A 142 -12.58 11.90 9.94
CA LEU A 142 -13.01 10.82 9.06
C LEU A 142 -14.19 10.10 9.71
N LYS A 143 -15.22 9.79 8.94
CA LYS A 143 -16.22 8.80 9.31
C LYS A 143 -15.89 7.47 8.68
N VAL A 144 -15.81 6.46 9.53
CA VAL A 144 -15.33 5.13 9.18
C VAL A 144 -16.36 4.10 9.61
N PHE A 145 -16.67 3.16 8.74
CA PHE A 145 -17.41 1.96 9.08
C PHE A 145 -16.43 0.79 9.23
N ALA A 146 -16.56 0.01 10.31
CA ALA A 146 -15.86 -1.25 10.48
C ALA A 146 -16.85 -2.31 10.97
N ARG A 147 -16.98 -3.40 10.21
CA ARG A 147 -17.90 -4.50 10.54
C ARG A 147 -17.39 -5.33 11.71
N VAL A 148 -16.10 -5.64 11.73
CA VAL A 148 -15.43 -6.42 12.78
C VAL A 148 -14.20 -5.64 13.26
N GLY A 149 -13.99 -5.57 14.57
CA GLY A 149 -12.88 -4.85 15.17
C GLY A 149 -13.09 -3.34 15.28
N VAL A 150 -12.09 -2.66 15.84
CA VAL A 150 -12.08 -1.20 16.02
C VAL A 150 -10.87 -0.65 15.26
N PRO A 151 -11.05 0.32 14.35
CA PRO A 151 -9.94 0.99 13.71
C PRO A 151 -8.96 1.55 14.75
N GLY A 152 -7.69 1.17 14.62
CA GLY A 152 -6.68 1.40 15.65
C GLY A 152 -5.59 2.40 15.24
N SER A 153 -5.39 2.64 13.95
CA SER A 153 -4.40 3.60 13.47
C SER A 153 -4.80 4.25 12.15
N VAL A 154 -4.19 5.40 11.88
CA VAL A 154 -4.29 6.10 10.60
C VAL A 154 -2.89 6.32 10.07
N THR A 155 -2.66 5.93 8.82
CA THR A 155 -1.37 6.11 8.15
C THR A 155 -1.51 7.01 6.94
N MET A 156 -0.43 7.71 6.62
CA MET A 156 -0.33 8.61 5.47
C MET A 156 0.92 8.27 4.67
N VAL A 157 0.73 7.82 3.44
CA VAL A 157 1.80 7.32 2.56
C VAL A 157 1.99 8.28 1.38
N ALA A 158 3.21 8.80 1.20
CA ALA A 158 3.55 9.50 -0.03
C ALA A 158 3.77 8.48 -1.16
N PRO A 159 3.12 8.64 -2.32
CA PRO A 159 3.39 7.77 -3.47
C PRO A 159 4.82 7.98 -3.95
N SER A 160 5.48 6.89 -4.38
CA SER A 160 6.80 6.97 -4.99
C SER A 160 6.75 7.30 -6.47
N PHE A 161 7.83 7.91 -6.95
CA PHE A 161 8.28 7.73 -8.32
C PHE A 161 9.31 6.58 -8.31
N THR A 162 8.98 5.46 -8.94
CA THR A 162 9.82 4.26 -8.89
C THR A 162 10.45 3.99 -10.25
N THR A 163 11.78 3.83 -10.27
CA THR A 163 12.52 3.34 -11.43
C THR A 163 13.81 2.67 -10.98
N HIS A 164 14.30 1.67 -11.72
CA HIS A 164 15.58 1.00 -11.45
C HIS A 164 15.71 0.50 -10.00
N SER A 165 14.62 -0.01 -9.41
CA SER A 165 14.54 -0.44 -8.01
C SER A 165 14.68 0.66 -6.96
N PHE A 166 14.64 1.93 -7.38
CA PHE A 166 14.61 3.10 -6.51
C PHE A 166 13.22 3.69 -6.48
N ALA A 167 12.49 3.46 -5.39
CA ALA A 167 11.24 4.12 -5.08
C ALA A 167 11.53 5.45 -4.36
N GLN A 168 11.69 6.51 -5.15
CA GLN A 168 12.01 7.86 -4.66
C GLN A 168 10.79 8.48 -3.98
N ASN A 169 11.03 9.36 -3.00
CA ASN A 169 10.02 10.13 -2.27
C ASN A 169 9.06 9.33 -1.36
N GLN A 170 8.96 7.99 -1.46
CA GLN A 170 8.06 7.24 -0.57
C GLN A 170 8.42 7.51 0.90
N ARG A 171 7.37 7.73 1.69
CA ARG A 171 7.44 7.84 3.14
C ARG A 171 6.11 7.41 3.69
N GLN A 172 6.12 6.92 4.92
CA GLN A 172 4.92 6.60 5.64
C GLN A 172 4.96 7.27 6.99
N LEU A 173 3.86 7.93 7.34
CA LEU A 173 3.63 8.53 8.63
C LEU A 173 2.52 7.77 9.34
N PHE A 174 2.71 7.53 10.63
CA PHE A 174 1.65 7.09 11.53
C PHE A 174 1.14 8.34 12.25
N LEU A 175 -0.13 8.66 12.02
CA LEU A 175 -0.71 9.91 12.51
C LEU A 175 -1.33 9.70 13.89
N GLN A 176 -1.24 10.73 14.72
CA GLN A 176 -1.98 10.77 15.97
C GLN A 176 -3.48 10.82 15.64
N VAL A 177 -4.25 9.92 16.24
CA VAL A 177 -5.68 9.79 15.98
C VAL A 177 -6.44 9.52 17.27
N GLN A 178 -7.61 10.14 17.40
CA GLN A 178 -8.62 9.78 18.40
C GLN A 178 -9.81 9.16 17.69
N VAL A 179 -10.11 7.90 18.00
CA VAL A 179 -11.23 7.16 17.42
C VAL A 179 -12.31 7.01 18.49
N LYS A 180 -13.54 7.41 18.16
CA LYS A 180 -14.71 7.21 19.03
C LYS A 180 -15.86 6.58 18.25
N PRO A 181 -16.62 5.65 18.85
CA PRO A 181 -17.85 5.18 18.24
C PRO A 181 -18.86 6.33 18.15
N VAL A 182 -19.65 6.35 17.07
CA VAL A 182 -20.73 7.32 16.89
C VAL A 182 -22.03 6.60 16.56
N GLN A 183 -23.15 7.16 17.00
CA GLN A 183 -24.46 6.62 16.63
C GLN A 183 -24.73 6.94 15.16
N ALA A 184 -24.97 5.89 14.38
CA ALA A 184 -25.46 6.00 13.03
C ALA A 184 -26.78 5.25 12.92
N PHE A 185 -27.61 5.64 11.96
CA PHE A 185 -28.90 5.03 11.71
C PHE A 185 -29.02 4.68 10.23
N GLN A 186 -29.57 3.52 9.94
CA GLN A 186 -29.94 3.12 8.58
C GLN A 186 -31.47 3.20 8.44
N MET A 187 -31.92 3.81 7.35
CA MET A 187 -33.33 3.89 7.00
C MET A 187 -33.71 2.65 6.19
N ASN A 188 -34.64 1.84 6.71
CA ASN A 188 -35.23 0.71 5.99
C ASN A 188 -36.76 0.85 6.04
N GLY A 189 -37.38 1.07 4.87
CA GLY A 189 -38.84 1.19 4.77
C GLY A 189 -39.46 2.34 5.58
N GLY A 190 -38.73 3.44 5.78
CA GLY A 190 -39.18 4.61 6.55
C GLY A 190 -38.90 4.56 8.06
N ALA A 191 -38.40 3.43 8.59
CA ALA A 191 -37.97 3.31 9.98
C ALA A 191 -36.44 3.49 10.11
N ALA A 192 -36.02 4.29 11.08
CA ALA A 192 -34.62 4.43 11.46
C ALA A 192 -34.22 3.32 12.43
N THR A 193 -33.21 2.53 12.07
CA THR A 193 -32.64 1.47 12.92
C THR A 193 -31.19 1.78 13.23
N LEU A 194 -30.73 1.46 14.44
CA LEU A 194 -29.35 1.70 14.84
C LEU A 194 -28.41 0.90 13.93
N PHE A 195 -27.40 1.57 13.38
CA PHE A 195 -26.37 1.00 12.53
C PHE A 195 -25.03 1.02 13.28
N PRO A 196 -24.65 -0.09 13.95
CA PRO A 196 -23.42 -0.14 14.73
C PRO A 196 -22.17 -0.18 13.85
N GLY A 197 -21.00 0.00 14.47
CA GLY A 197 -19.71 -0.10 13.76
C GLY A 197 -19.31 1.17 13.01
N VAL A 198 -19.94 2.30 13.32
CA VAL A 198 -19.55 3.61 12.79
C VAL A 198 -18.70 4.35 13.82
N TYR A 199 -17.59 4.91 13.35
CA TYR A 199 -16.60 5.61 14.15
C TYR A 199 -16.28 6.97 13.53
N GLU A 200 -15.99 7.95 14.38
CA GLU A 200 -15.33 9.19 13.99
C GLU A 200 -13.86 9.11 14.40
N ALA A 201 -12.96 9.24 13.43
CA ALA A 201 -11.53 9.33 13.65
C ALA A 201 -11.08 10.79 13.45
N THR A 202 -10.68 11.46 14.53
CA THR A 202 -10.08 12.79 14.47
C THR A 202 -8.56 12.65 14.40
N VAL A 203 -8.01 12.95 13.24
CA VAL A 203 -6.60 12.76 12.88
C VAL A 203 -5.87 14.09 12.93
N VAL A 204 -4.75 14.15 13.64
CA VAL A 204 -3.88 15.34 13.68
C VAL A 204 -2.88 15.24 12.54
N MET A 205 -2.85 16.24 11.67
CA MET A 205 -1.90 16.31 10.55
C MET A 205 -0.49 16.60 11.07
N PRO A 206 0.57 16.19 10.33
CA PRO A 206 1.95 16.48 10.71
C PRO A 206 2.14 17.97 10.99
N ALA A 207 2.93 18.31 12.02
CA ALA A 207 3.10 19.69 12.44
C ALA A 207 3.98 20.52 11.51
N THR A 208 4.87 19.88 10.74
CA THR A 208 5.87 20.59 9.93
C THR A 208 6.14 19.90 8.59
N PRO A 209 6.57 20.67 7.57
CA PRO A 209 6.97 20.13 6.26
C PRO A 209 8.21 19.25 6.30
N VAL A 210 8.97 19.25 7.40
CA VAL A 210 10.13 18.35 7.59
C VAL A 210 9.67 16.89 7.68
N LEU A 211 8.56 16.64 8.39
CA LEU A 211 7.99 15.30 8.54
C LEU A 211 7.26 14.86 7.26
N ALA A 212 6.43 15.76 6.71
CA ALA A 212 5.66 15.53 5.50
C ALA A 212 5.79 16.73 4.56
N PRO A 213 6.72 16.73 3.60
CA PRO A 213 6.84 17.77 2.58
C PRO A 213 5.51 18.02 1.86
N PRO A 214 5.24 19.25 1.41
CA PRO A 214 4.00 19.58 0.74
C PRO A 214 3.73 18.67 -0.46
N GLY A 215 2.48 18.28 -0.66
CA GLY A 215 2.08 17.43 -1.78
C GLY A 215 0.97 16.45 -1.45
N TYR A 216 0.81 15.48 -2.35
CA TYR A 216 -0.24 14.46 -2.27
C TYR A 216 0.20 13.23 -1.49
N TYR A 217 -0.69 12.77 -0.63
CA TYR A 217 -0.53 11.56 0.17
C TYR A 217 -1.79 10.71 0.07
N MET A 218 -1.62 9.40 0.16
CA MET A 218 -2.71 8.47 0.38
C MET A 218 -2.88 8.25 1.89
N LEU A 219 -4.06 8.53 2.42
CA LEU A 219 -4.40 8.30 3.83
C LEU A 219 -5.25 7.04 3.96
N PHE A 220 -4.88 6.17 4.90
CA PHE A 220 -5.55 4.91 5.17
C PHE A 220 -5.94 4.81 6.65
N VAL A 221 -7.08 4.18 6.91
CA VAL A 221 -7.48 3.76 8.26
C VAL A 221 -7.20 2.27 8.40
N VAL A 222 -6.54 1.85 9.48
CA VAL A 222 -6.09 0.47 9.66
C VAL A 222 -6.73 -0.14 10.91
N ASN A 223 -7.31 -1.32 10.76
CA ASN A 223 -7.85 -2.15 11.83
C ASN A 223 -6.94 -3.36 12.04
N GLY A 224 -6.17 -3.34 13.13
CA GLY A 224 -5.04 -4.26 13.30
C GLY A 224 -4.01 -4.06 12.19
N ARG A 225 -3.92 -5.00 11.25
CA ARG A 225 -3.05 -4.93 10.05
C ARG A 225 -3.82 -4.76 8.74
N ILE A 226 -5.14 -4.66 8.80
CA ILE A 226 -6.03 -4.65 7.64
C ILE A 226 -6.40 -3.20 7.31
N PRO A 227 -5.90 -2.64 6.19
CA PRO A 227 -6.17 -1.26 5.82
C PRO A 227 -7.49 -1.09 5.06
N SER A 228 -8.03 0.11 5.11
CA SER A 228 -9.13 0.56 4.27
C SER A 228 -8.70 0.72 2.80
N GLN A 229 -9.65 1.04 1.93
CA GLN A 229 -9.33 1.85 0.75
C GLN A 229 -8.89 3.24 1.22
N GLY A 230 -7.85 3.79 0.62
CA GLY A 230 -7.31 5.10 0.96
C GLY A 230 -8.02 6.25 0.26
N ILE A 231 -7.97 7.41 0.90
CA ILE A 231 -8.37 8.71 0.33
C ILE A 231 -7.12 9.51 -0.06
N TRP A 232 -7.26 10.45 -0.99
CA TRP A 232 -6.18 11.40 -1.27
C TRP A 232 -6.27 12.59 -0.32
N VAL A 233 -5.12 13.01 0.19
CA VAL A 233 -4.94 14.21 1.00
C VAL A 233 -3.86 15.07 0.35
N HIS A 234 -4.04 16.38 0.33
CA HIS A 234 -3.04 17.34 -0.11
C HIS A 234 -2.67 18.26 1.06
N ILE A 235 -1.43 18.14 1.54
CA ILE A 235 -0.90 18.98 2.64
C ILE A 235 -0.12 20.17 2.08
N HIS A 236 -0.40 21.35 2.62
CA HIS A 236 0.20 22.64 2.25
C HIS A 236 0.27 23.58 3.45
#